data_AF-G0SB36-F1
#
_entry.id   AF-G0SB36-F1
#
_cell.length_a   1.000
_cell.length_b   1.000
_cell.length_c   1.000
_cell.angle_alpha   90.00
_cell.angle_beta   90.00
_cell.angle_gamma   90.00
#
_symmetry.space_group_name_H-M   'P 1'
#
loop_
_entity.id
_entity.type
_entity.pdbx_description
1 polymer ?
#
loop_
_entity_poly.entity_id
_entity_poly.type
_entity_poly.pdbx_seq_one_letter_code
_entity_poly.pdbx_strand_id
1 'polypeptide(L)'
;MSHHVSDDEELTLSASTLEALKAFYAERDARAEQFAKLKAQAEEQHAGRQQEQILCMEAFAEDWNESQFWYSEETANFLATELLDGATADMTIGIVSAPSVFVALKNMLNAAPPEQPKPKLLLLEHDNRFSVFSEFVFYDFAQPLKLPPHLKGTVDRIACDPPFLSEDCQTKTALTVRWLLKPTPKPSSPEQRPQLPRMILCTGERMQTLVLRLYKSLGLKTTDYEPKHARGLSNEFYCYANFESERWGWRVQEE
;
A
#
# COMPACT_ATOMS: atom_id res chain seq x y z
N MET A 1 -8.13 -36.00 -57.95
CA MET A 1 -7.23 -34.87 -58.21
C MET A 1 -7.25 -33.98 -56.98
N SER A 2 -6.07 -33.81 -56.41
CA SER A 2 -5.75 -33.01 -55.22
C SER A 2 -5.97 -31.52 -55.48
N HIS A 3 -6.48 -30.79 -54.48
CA HIS A 3 -6.03 -29.43 -54.23
C HIS A 3 -5.85 -29.24 -52.73
N HIS A 4 -4.59 -29.12 -52.36
CA HIS A 4 -4.08 -28.66 -51.08
C HIS A 4 -3.06 -27.56 -51.39
N VAL A 5 -2.71 -26.74 -50.38
CA VAL A 5 -1.72 -25.63 -50.37
C VAL A 5 -2.31 -24.29 -50.84
N SER A 6 -2.21 -23.15 -50.14
CA SER A 6 -1.70 -22.74 -48.83
C SER A 6 -2.11 -21.28 -48.60
N ASP A 7 -2.51 -20.89 -47.40
CA ASP A 7 -2.46 -19.49 -46.96
C ASP A 7 -1.74 -19.46 -45.61
N ASP A 8 -0.41 -19.55 -45.67
CA ASP A 8 0.44 -19.01 -44.62
C ASP A 8 0.60 -17.51 -44.92
N GLU A 9 -0.43 -16.73 -44.59
CA GLU A 9 -0.24 -15.28 -44.46
C GLU A 9 0.69 -15.06 -43.27
N GLU A 10 1.92 -14.66 -43.56
CA GLU A 10 2.91 -14.24 -42.57
C GLU A 10 2.30 -13.07 -41.75
N LEU A 11 1.84 -13.37 -40.54
CA LEU A 11 1.20 -12.40 -39.64
C LEU A 11 2.20 -11.32 -39.24
N THR A 12 2.32 -10.26 -40.05
CA THR A 12 3.19 -9.11 -39.75
C THR A 12 2.44 -8.05 -38.95
N LEU A 13 3.11 -7.49 -37.93
CA LEU A 13 2.54 -6.39 -37.14
C LEU A 13 2.41 -5.14 -38.00
N SER A 14 1.29 -4.43 -37.87
CA SER A 14 1.10 -3.15 -38.57
C SER A 14 2.15 -2.12 -38.13
N ALA A 15 2.47 -1.15 -38.98
CA ALA A 15 3.48 -0.12 -38.67
C ALA A 15 3.18 0.64 -37.37
N SER A 16 1.91 0.95 -37.11
CA SER A 16 1.48 1.60 -35.86
C SER A 16 1.64 0.68 -34.64
N THR A 17 1.44 -0.63 -34.80
CA THR A 17 1.70 -1.61 -33.73
C THR A 17 3.18 -1.74 -33.43
N LEU A 18 4.05 -1.70 -34.44
CA LEU A 18 5.51 -1.71 -34.27
C LEU A 18 6.01 -0.43 -33.59
N GLU A 19 5.46 0.73 -33.92
CA GLU A 19 5.79 2.00 -33.25
C GLU A 19 5.33 2.00 -31.79
N ALA A 20 4.11 1.55 -31.51
CA ALA A 20 3.62 1.40 -30.14
C ALA A 20 4.50 0.42 -29.33
N LEU A 21 4.91 -0.69 -29.94
CA LEU A 21 5.80 -1.66 -29.30
C LEU A 21 7.20 -1.08 -29.03
N LYS A 22 7.76 -0.30 -29.95
CA LYS A 22 9.04 0.41 -29.76
C LYS A 22 8.95 1.45 -28.64
N ALA A 23 7.86 2.23 -28.61
CA ALA A 23 7.62 3.20 -27.55
C ALA A 23 7.49 2.51 -26.18
N PHE A 24 6.78 1.38 -26.13
CA PHE A 24 6.66 0.57 -24.92
C PHE A 24 8.01 0.02 -24.44
N TYR A 25 8.85 -0.51 -25.33
CA TYR A 25 10.20 -0.97 -24.95
C TYR A 25 11.10 0.18 -24.48
N ALA A 26 11.07 1.33 -25.17
CA ALA A 26 11.84 2.50 -24.76
C ALA A 26 11.41 3.02 -23.37
N GLU A 27 10.10 3.04 -23.10
CA GLU A 27 9.58 3.41 -21.78
C GLU A 27 10.00 2.40 -20.70
N ARG A 28 9.95 1.10 -21.01
CA ARG A 28 10.41 0.04 -20.10
C ARG A 28 11.89 0.16 -19.78
N ASP A 29 12.73 0.42 -20.78
CA ASP A 29 14.17 0.54 -20.61
C ASP A 29 14.53 1.82 -19.83
N ALA A 30 13.89 2.96 -20.13
CA ALA A 30 14.05 4.19 -19.36
C ALA A 30 13.65 4.03 -17.88
N ARG A 31 12.57 3.28 -17.60
CA ARG A 31 12.17 2.96 -16.23
C ARG A 31 13.16 2.03 -15.54
N ALA A 32 13.71 1.04 -16.25
CA ALA A 32 14.75 0.16 -15.71
C ALA A 32 16.02 0.94 -15.35
N GLU A 33 16.41 1.92 -16.17
CA GLU A 33 17.51 2.84 -15.88
C GLU A 33 17.21 3.72 -14.65
N GLN A 34 16.01 4.29 -14.55
CA GLN A 34 15.59 5.04 -13.36
C GLN A 34 15.62 4.18 -12.11
N PHE A 35 15.14 2.94 -12.18
CA PHE A 35 15.16 1.99 -11.07
C PHE A 35 16.59 1.62 -10.67
N ALA A 36 17.46 1.33 -11.65
CA ALA A 36 18.87 1.07 -11.40
C ALA A 36 19.57 2.28 -10.75
N LYS A 37 19.23 3.50 -11.18
CA LYS A 37 19.72 4.74 -10.58
C LYS A 37 19.23 4.92 -9.15
N LEU A 38 17.94 4.70 -8.88
CA LEU A 38 17.37 4.76 -7.52
C LEU A 38 18.02 3.72 -6.61
N LYS A 39 18.25 2.50 -7.11
CA LYS A 39 18.92 1.43 -6.36
C LYS A 39 20.39 1.79 -6.06
N ALA A 40 21.15 2.24 -7.05
CA ALA A 40 22.52 2.69 -6.87
C ALA A 40 22.59 3.88 -5.88
N GLN A 41 21.66 4.82 -5.99
CA GLN A 41 21.57 5.95 -5.05
C GLN A 41 21.18 5.50 -3.64
N ALA A 42 20.27 4.53 -3.48
CA ALA A 42 19.95 3.98 -2.16
C ALA A 42 21.17 3.29 -1.54
N GLU A 43 21.93 2.52 -2.33
CA GLU A 43 23.18 1.88 -1.92
C GLU A 43 24.28 2.91 -1.57
N GLU A 44 24.39 4.03 -2.30
CA GLU A 44 25.31 5.14 -2.00
C GLU A 44 24.84 6.00 -0.80
N GLN A 45 23.54 6.19 -0.61
CA GLN A 45 22.95 6.96 0.50
C GLN A 45 23.09 6.26 1.85
N HIS A 46 23.24 4.93 1.85
CA HIS A 46 23.71 4.18 3.02
C HIS A 46 25.13 4.61 3.47
N ALA A 47 25.90 5.30 2.62
CA ALA A 47 27.26 5.78 2.90
C ALA A 47 27.41 7.31 3.07
N GLY A 48 26.38 8.14 2.80
CA GLY A 48 26.46 9.58 3.13
C GLY A 48 25.46 10.51 2.43
N ARG A 49 24.70 11.25 3.25
CA ARG A 49 23.83 12.42 2.97
C ARG A 49 22.62 12.19 2.04
N GLN A 50 21.44 12.39 2.62
CA GLN A 50 20.13 12.42 1.98
C GLN A 50 20.05 13.55 0.96
N GLN A 51 19.78 13.23 -0.30
CA GLN A 51 19.44 14.21 -1.33
C GLN A 51 17.93 14.18 -1.55
N GLU A 52 17.33 15.37 -1.55
CA GLU A 52 15.90 15.68 -1.69
C GLU A 52 15.40 15.33 -3.11
N GLN A 53 15.17 14.04 -3.39
CA GLN A 53 14.34 13.64 -4.53
C GLN A 53 12.97 13.22 -4.01
N ILE A 54 11.92 13.87 -4.53
CA ILE A 54 10.54 13.43 -4.34
C ILE A 54 10.43 12.04 -4.95
N LEU A 55 10.12 11.04 -4.12
CA LEU A 55 9.92 9.68 -4.57
C LEU A 55 8.61 9.62 -5.36
N CYS A 56 8.65 9.13 -6.59
CA CYS A 56 7.46 9.03 -7.44
C CYS A 56 7.03 7.57 -7.62
N MET A 57 5.72 7.30 -7.52
CA MET A 57 5.16 5.97 -7.78
C MET A 57 5.29 5.55 -9.26
N GLU A 58 5.48 6.48 -10.19
CA GLU A 58 5.72 6.18 -11.61
C GLU A 58 6.99 5.35 -11.84
N ALA A 59 7.96 5.42 -10.93
CA ALA A 59 9.16 4.59 -10.96
C ALA A 59 8.85 3.09 -10.68
N PHE A 60 7.68 2.78 -10.14
CA PHE A 60 7.22 1.43 -9.80
C PHE A 60 5.98 1.09 -10.64
N ALA A 61 6.19 0.61 -11.87
CA ALA A 61 5.08 0.31 -12.79
C ALA A 61 4.15 -0.80 -12.25
N GLU A 62 2.84 -0.57 -12.20
CA GLU A 62 1.84 -1.57 -11.77
C GLU A 62 1.96 -2.91 -12.53
N ASP A 63 1.92 -4.02 -11.79
CA ASP A 63 1.73 -5.36 -12.32
C ASP A 63 0.33 -5.89 -11.99
N TRP A 64 -0.47 -6.07 -13.04
CA TRP A 64 -1.87 -6.52 -12.93
C TRP A 64 -1.96 -7.98 -12.46
N ASN A 65 -0.96 -8.83 -12.74
CA ASN A 65 -0.95 -10.22 -12.27
C ASN A 65 -0.79 -10.29 -10.75
N GLU A 66 -0.10 -9.30 -10.17
CA GLU A 66 0.10 -9.14 -8.73
C GLU A 66 -1.04 -8.33 -8.08
N SER A 67 -2.08 -7.97 -8.85
CA SER A 67 -3.20 -7.12 -8.43
C SER A 67 -2.75 -5.77 -7.85
N GLN A 68 -1.73 -5.17 -8.45
CA GLN A 68 -1.21 -3.87 -8.05
C GLN A 68 -2.01 -2.73 -8.67
N PHE A 69 -2.69 -1.96 -7.82
CA PHE A 69 -3.38 -0.74 -8.22
C PHE A 69 -2.94 0.38 -7.30
N TRP A 70 -2.28 1.40 -7.87
CA TRP A 70 -1.78 2.49 -7.04
C TRP A 70 -2.87 3.52 -6.79
N TYR A 71 -3.03 3.92 -5.53
CA TYR A 71 -3.83 5.10 -5.20
C TYR A 71 -3.38 6.32 -6.00
N SER A 72 -4.33 7.20 -6.30
CA SER A 72 -4.02 8.55 -6.78
C SER A 72 -3.14 9.27 -5.74
N GLU A 73 -2.38 10.26 -6.19
CA GLU A 73 -1.59 11.10 -5.29
C GLU A 73 -2.48 11.74 -4.20
N GLU A 74 -3.67 12.21 -4.57
CA GLU A 74 -4.67 12.75 -3.64
C GLU A 74 -5.01 11.74 -2.53
N THR A 75 -5.36 10.50 -2.88
CA THR A 75 -5.72 9.47 -1.91
C THR A 75 -4.53 9.02 -1.08
N ALA A 76 -3.36 8.81 -1.69
CA ALA A 76 -2.15 8.43 -0.96
C ALA A 76 -1.76 9.49 0.08
N ASN A 77 -1.77 10.77 -0.30
CA ASN A 77 -1.47 11.88 0.60
C ASN A 77 -2.54 12.04 1.71
N PHE A 78 -3.80 11.86 1.36
CA PHE A 78 -4.90 11.90 2.32
C PHE A 78 -4.70 10.85 3.42
N LEU A 79 -4.53 9.58 3.03
CA LEU A 79 -4.34 8.47 3.97
C LEU A 79 -3.05 8.62 4.79
N ALA A 80 -1.96 9.08 4.17
CA ALA A 80 -0.71 9.37 4.86
C ALA A 80 -0.90 10.46 5.95
N THR A 81 -1.66 11.51 5.64
CA THR A 81 -1.92 12.59 6.61
C THR A 81 -2.74 12.10 7.80
N GLU A 82 -3.73 11.25 7.56
CA GLU A 82 -4.53 10.62 8.64
C GLU A 82 -3.68 9.73 9.54
N LEU A 83 -2.70 9.02 8.98
CA LEU A 83 -1.76 8.22 9.77
C LEU A 83 -0.76 9.07 10.55
N LEU A 84 -0.40 10.27 10.06
CA LEU A 84 0.52 11.19 10.73
C LEU A 84 -0.17 12.04 11.82
N ASP A 85 -1.50 12.19 11.79
CA ASP A 85 -2.24 13.02 12.74
C ASP A 85 -2.02 12.60 14.21
N GLY A 86 -1.32 13.44 14.98
CA GLY A 86 -0.93 13.14 16.36
C GLY A 86 0.08 12.00 16.51
N ALA A 87 0.79 11.62 15.44
CA ALA A 87 1.87 10.63 15.52
C ALA A 87 3.10 11.23 16.22
N THR A 88 3.78 10.41 17.02
CA THR A 88 4.98 10.81 17.76
C THR A 88 6.21 10.08 17.23
N ALA A 89 7.41 10.58 17.54
CA ALA A 89 8.66 10.03 17.02
C ALA A 89 8.97 8.60 17.51
N ASP A 90 8.36 8.17 18.61
CA ASP A 90 8.49 6.81 19.18
C ASP A 90 7.48 5.81 18.59
N MET A 91 6.49 6.28 17.82
CA MET A 91 5.52 5.42 17.15
C MET A 91 6.10 4.75 15.90
N THR A 92 5.53 3.59 15.55
CA THR A 92 5.76 2.92 14.27
C THR A 92 4.46 2.87 13.46
N ILE A 93 4.54 3.34 12.22
CA ILE A 93 3.47 3.28 11.23
C ILE A 93 3.77 2.13 10.26
N GLY A 94 2.90 1.11 10.25
CA GLY A 94 2.98 -0.02 9.33
C GLY A 94 2.11 0.22 8.08
N ILE A 95 2.64 -0.11 6.91
CA ILE A 95 1.92 -0.09 5.64
C ILE A 95 1.99 -1.48 5.04
N VAL A 96 0.84 -2.11 4.80
CA VAL A 96 0.75 -3.47 4.27
C VAL A 96 0.07 -3.45 2.92
N SER A 97 0.81 -3.82 1.86
CA SER A 97 0.31 -3.89 0.47
C SER A 97 -0.27 -2.59 -0.09
N ALA A 98 0.10 -1.43 0.49
CA ALA A 98 -0.33 -0.10 0.05
C ALA A 98 0.88 0.84 -0.20
N PRO A 99 1.80 0.50 -1.12
CA PRO A 99 3.07 1.20 -1.26
C PRO A 99 2.94 2.69 -1.65
N SER A 100 1.86 3.09 -2.34
CA SER A 100 1.62 4.50 -2.63
C SER A 100 1.45 5.35 -1.37
N VAL A 101 0.78 4.82 -0.33
CA VAL A 101 0.65 5.48 0.98
C VAL A 101 2.01 5.56 1.68
N PHE A 102 2.84 4.51 1.57
CA PHE A 102 4.19 4.52 2.12
C PHE A 102 5.07 5.59 1.47
N VAL A 103 5.03 5.70 0.14
CA VAL A 103 5.79 6.73 -0.61
C VAL A 103 5.32 8.14 -0.21
N ALA A 104 4.00 8.35 -0.09
CA ALA A 104 3.45 9.62 0.39
C ALA A 104 3.93 9.96 1.81
N LEU A 105 3.88 9.00 2.74
CA LEU A 105 4.42 9.16 4.11
C LEU A 105 5.90 9.54 4.08
N LYS A 106 6.71 8.85 3.29
CA LYS A 106 8.15 9.09 3.21
C LYS A 106 8.47 10.48 2.65
N ASN A 107 7.76 10.90 1.59
CA ASN A 107 7.90 12.26 1.04
C ASN A 107 7.50 13.33 2.07
N MET A 108 6.38 13.15 2.77
CA MET A 108 5.94 14.08 3.82
C MET A 108 6.96 14.18 4.97
N LEU A 109 7.50 13.06 5.45
CA LEU A 109 8.49 13.05 6.52
C LEU A 109 9.85 13.64 6.11
N ASN A 110 10.22 13.50 4.82
CA ASN A 110 11.43 14.12 4.28
C ASN A 110 11.28 15.65 4.16
N ALA A 111 10.11 16.13 3.75
CA ALA A 111 9.81 17.56 3.64
C ALA A 111 9.49 18.22 5.00
N ALA A 112 9.17 17.43 6.02
CA ALA A 112 8.81 17.93 7.35
C ALA A 112 9.99 18.65 8.04
N PRO A 113 9.74 19.82 8.69
CA PRO A 113 10.74 20.52 9.48
C PRO A 113 11.41 19.65 10.56
N PRO A 114 12.66 19.96 10.98
CA PRO A 114 13.38 19.17 11.98
C PRO A 114 12.65 19.00 13.32
N GLU A 115 11.79 19.96 13.68
CA GLU A 115 11.04 19.96 14.94
C GLU A 115 9.82 19.03 14.90
N GLN A 116 9.37 18.62 13.72
CA GLN A 116 8.20 17.77 13.57
C GLN A 116 8.54 16.32 13.94
N PRO A 117 7.71 15.63 14.74
CA PRO A 117 7.96 14.23 15.09
C PRO A 117 8.00 13.35 13.84
N LYS A 118 9.06 12.54 13.73
CA LYS A 118 9.25 11.57 12.64
C LYS A 118 9.04 10.16 13.16
N PRO A 119 7.83 9.57 13.04
CA PRO A 119 7.60 8.18 13.41
C PRO A 119 8.43 7.24 12.53
N LYS A 120 8.67 6.03 13.01
CA LYS A 120 9.28 4.96 12.21
C LYS A 120 8.29 4.45 11.19
N LEU A 121 8.76 4.13 9.99
CA LEU A 121 7.95 3.49 8.95
C LEU A 121 8.33 2.02 8.80
N LEU A 122 7.36 1.22 8.39
CA LEU A 122 7.51 -0.19 8.02
C LEU A 122 6.64 -0.46 6.79
N LEU A 123 7.22 -1.00 5.74
CA LEU A 123 6.50 -1.41 4.53
C LEU A 123 6.55 -2.93 4.39
N LEU A 124 5.38 -3.57 4.39
CA LEU A 124 5.21 -4.97 4.00
C LEU A 124 4.70 -4.99 2.56
N GLU A 125 5.53 -5.44 1.63
CA GLU A 125 5.13 -5.57 0.23
C GLU A 125 5.69 -6.83 -0.44
N HIS A 126 4.93 -7.39 -1.39
CA HIS A 126 5.33 -8.52 -2.21
C HIS A 126 6.35 -8.10 -3.29
N ASP A 127 6.22 -6.87 -3.79
CA ASP A 127 7.06 -6.38 -4.88
C ASP A 127 8.46 -5.99 -4.41
N ASN A 128 9.44 -6.82 -4.78
CA ASN A 128 10.85 -6.61 -4.45
C ASN A 128 11.44 -5.33 -5.03
N ARG A 129 10.77 -4.63 -5.95
CA ARG A 129 11.25 -3.31 -6.39
C ARG A 129 11.28 -2.31 -5.23
N PHE A 130 10.39 -2.45 -4.26
CA PHE A 130 10.40 -1.61 -3.05
C PHE A 130 11.58 -1.93 -2.10
N SER A 131 12.41 -2.94 -2.38
CA SER A 131 13.61 -3.25 -1.57
C SER A 131 14.69 -2.16 -1.60
N VAL A 132 14.53 -1.12 -2.43
CA VAL A 132 15.35 0.09 -2.38
C VAL A 132 15.14 0.89 -1.09
N PHE A 133 14.03 0.65 -0.37
CA PHE A 133 13.74 1.30 0.91
C PHE A 133 14.22 0.42 2.06
N SER A 134 14.96 1.01 3.01
CA SER A 134 15.42 0.32 4.22
C SER A 134 14.28 -0.20 5.11
N GLU A 135 13.09 0.38 4.98
CA GLU A 135 11.87 0.04 5.73
C GLU A 135 11.08 -1.11 5.10
N PHE A 136 11.51 -1.59 3.93
CA PHE A 136 10.88 -2.69 3.21
C PHE A 136 11.13 -4.04 3.89
N VAL A 137 10.06 -4.82 3.97
CA VAL A 137 10.05 -6.23 4.35
C VAL A 137 9.23 -6.96 3.30
N PHE A 138 9.85 -7.93 2.63
CA PHE A 138 9.13 -8.79 1.70
C PHE A 138 7.97 -9.50 2.42
N TYR A 139 6.78 -9.38 1.87
CA TYR A 139 5.56 -9.93 2.44
C TYR A 139 4.77 -10.71 1.38
N ASP A 140 4.51 -11.97 1.69
CA ASP A 140 3.61 -12.82 0.93
C ASP A 140 2.41 -13.16 1.82
N PHE A 141 1.22 -12.71 1.43
CA PHE A 141 0.01 -12.95 2.20
C PHE A 141 -0.31 -14.45 2.32
N ALA A 142 0.17 -15.31 1.42
CA ALA A 142 0.01 -16.76 1.52
C ALA A 142 0.84 -17.35 2.67
N GLN A 143 1.88 -16.65 3.12
CA GLN A 143 2.73 -16.97 4.26
C GLN A 143 2.70 -15.82 5.29
N PRO A 144 1.52 -15.47 5.85
CA PRO A 144 1.25 -14.17 6.49
C PRO A 144 2.13 -13.88 7.72
N LEU A 145 2.64 -14.92 8.38
CA LEU A 145 3.48 -14.81 9.57
C LEU A 145 4.96 -15.14 9.31
N LYS A 146 5.37 -15.33 8.05
CA LYS A 146 6.79 -15.45 7.68
C LYS A 146 7.43 -14.07 7.64
N LEU A 147 7.48 -13.45 8.81
CA LEU A 147 7.96 -12.10 9.02
C LEU A 147 9.11 -12.09 10.04
N PRO A 148 10.01 -11.09 9.98
CA PRO A 148 11.06 -10.93 10.98
C PRO A 148 10.46 -10.87 12.40
N PRO A 149 10.84 -11.77 13.33
CA PRO A 149 10.16 -11.90 14.63
C PRO A 149 10.15 -10.63 15.49
N HIS A 150 11.11 -9.73 15.27
CA HIS A 150 11.23 -8.46 16.01
C HIS A 150 10.12 -7.46 15.68
N LEU A 151 9.33 -7.68 14.62
CA LEU A 151 8.20 -6.81 14.24
C LEU A 151 6.91 -7.16 15.00
N LYS A 152 6.88 -8.27 15.74
CA LYS A 152 5.69 -8.70 16.46
C LYS A 152 5.32 -7.66 17.52
N GLY A 153 4.10 -7.15 17.43
CA GLY A 153 3.57 -6.21 18.42
C GLY A 153 4.35 -4.90 18.52
N THR A 154 4.88 -4.38 17.40
CA THR A 154 5.62 -3.11 17.37
C THR A 154 4.89 -1.97 16.70
N VAL A 155 3.80 -2.23 15.97
CA VAL A 155 3.08 -1.24 15.17
C VAL A 155 2.01 -0.52 15.98
N ASP A 156 2.03 0.81 15.98
CA ASP A 156 1.07 1.68 16.67
C ASP A 156 -0.10 2.08 15.77
N ARG A 157 0.19 2.25 14.47
CA ARG A 157 -0.75 2.71 13.46
C ARG A 157 -0.54 1.92 12.19
N ILE A 158 -1.61 1.55 11.50
CA ILE A 158 -1.50 0.71 10.31
C ILE A 158 -2.45 1.15 9.20
N ALA A 159 -1.96 1.16 7.97
CA ALA A 159 -2.81 1.11 6.78
C ALA A 159 -2.57 -0.19 6.03
N CYS A 160 -3.64 -0.78 5.49
CA CYS A 160 -3.53 -1.95 4.66
C CYS A 160 -4.52 -1.94 3.49
N ASP A 161 -4.08 -2.49 2.37
CA ASP A 161 -4.87 -2.71 1.17
C ASP A 161 -4.58 -4.13 0.63
N PRO A 162 -5.34 -5.15 1.06
CA PRO A 162 -5.08 -6.52 0.66
C PRO A 162 -5.25 -6.68 -0.86
N PRO A 163 -4.29 -7.32 -1.57
CA PRO A 163 -4.24 -7.31 -3.04
C PRO A 163 -5.42 -8.02 -3.71
N PHE A 164 -6.11 -8.94 -3.01
CA PHE A 164 -7.20 -9.72 -3.59
C PHE A 164 -8.51 -9.55 -2.83
N LEU A 165 -9.60 -9.45 -3.60
CA LEU A 165 -10.99 -9.44 -3.09
C LEU A 165 -11.48 -10.86 -2.79
N SER A 166 -10.75 -11.59 -1.94
CA SER A 166 -11.06 -12.97 -1.54
C SER A 166 -11.03 -13.14 -0.01
N GLU A 167 -11.85 -14.07 0.50
CA GLU A 167 -11.89 -14.32 1.94
C GLU A 167 -10.55 -14.78 2.51
N ASP A 168 -9.81 -15.60 1.75
CA ASP A 168 -8.48 -16.08 2.15
C ASP A 168 -7.47 -14.93 2.29
N CYS A 169 -7.39 -14.05 1.30
CA CYS A 169 -6.47 -12.90 1.34
C CYS A 169 -6.81 -11.95 2.49
N GLN A 170 -8.09 -11.57 2.62
CA GLN A 170 -8.55 -10.67 3.69
C GLN A 170 -8.30 -11.26 5.08
N THR A 171 -8.57 -12.57 5.26
CA THR A 171 -8.35 -13.26 6.54
C THR A 171 -6.86 -13.34 6.88
N LYS A 172 -6.01 -13.70 5.91
CA LYS A 172 -4.55 -13.79 6.13
C LYS A 172 -3.92 -12.43 6.40
N THR A 173 -4.32 -11.37 5.69
CA THR A 173 -3.89 -10.01 6.00
C THR A 173 -4.35 -9.58 7.39
N ALA A 174 -5.57 -9.93 7.81
CA ALA A 174 -6.02 -9.68 9.18
C ALA A 174 -5.20 -10.44 10.24
N LEU A 175 -4.67 -11.63 9.94
CA LEU A 175 -3.72 -12.32 10.82
C LEU A 175 -2.41 -11.53 10.94
N THR A 176 -1.86 -11.07 9.82
CA THR A 176 -0.66 -10.22 9.78
C THR A 176 -0.83 -8.94 10.59
N VAL A 177 -1.92 -8.20 10.33
CA VAL A 177 -2.24 -6.95 11.03
C VAL A 177 -2.30 -7.16 12.54
N ARG A 178 -3.07 -8.16 13.01
CA ARG A 178 -3.15 -8.45 14.46
C ARG A 178 -1.81 -8.87 15.07
N TRP A 179 -0.94 -9.53 14.32
CA TRP A 179 0.38 -9.93 14.79
C TRP A 179 1.35 -8.75 14.90
N LEU A 180 1.23 -7.75 14.02
CA LEU A 180 2.04 -6.53 14.02
C LEU A 180 1.63 -5.53 15.10
N LEU A 181 0.33 -5.37 15.35
CA LEU A 181 -0.20 -4.33 16.23
C LEU A 181 0.27 -4.52 17.68
N LYS A 182 0.71 -3.43 18.31
CA LYS A 182 1.03 -3.40 19.75
C LYS A 182 -0.18 -3.91 20.57
N PRO A 183 0.05 -4.72 21.62
CA PRO A 183 -1.01 -5.13 22.51
C PRO A 183 -1.70 -3.92 23.15
N THR A 184 -3.03 -3.87 23.07
CA THR A 184 -3.82 -2.84 23.75
C THR A 184 -3.64 -2.97 25.27
N PRO A 185 -3.20 -1.92 25.97
CA PRO A 185 -3.11 -1.94 27.43
C PRO A 185 -4.49 -2.24 28.04
N LYS A 186 -4.51 -3.04 29.11
CA LYS A 186 -5.75 -3.22 29.88
C LYS A 186 -6.14 -1.86 30.48
N PRO A 187 -7.41 -1.46 30.39
CA PRO A 187 -7.86 -0.21 30.97
C PRO A 187 -7.62 -0.24 32.48
N SER A 188 -7.04 0.85 33.01
CA SER A 188 -6.72 0.96 34.43
C SER A 188 -7.94 1.27 35.30
N SER A 189 -9.04 1.68 34.69
CA SER A 189 -10.36 1.82 35.31
C SER A 189 -11.48 1.41 34.35
N PRO A 190 -12.68 1.03 34.84
CA PRO A 190 -13.83 0.68 34.00
C PRO A 190 -14.30 1.82 33.07
N GLU A 191 -13.99 3.07 33.43
CA GLU A 191 -14.38 4.27 32.69
C GLU A 191 -13.39 4.62 31.57
N GLN A 192 -12.18 4.07 31.63
CA GLN A 192 -11.12 4.36 30.67
C GLN A 192 -11.30 3.47 29.43
N ARG A 193 -11.63 4.08 28.28
CA ARG A 193 -11.67 3.34 27.02
C ARG A 193 -10.28 2.83 26.66
N PRO A 194 -10.13 1.56 26.25
CA PRO A 194 -8.86 1.04 25.77
C PRO A 194 -8.38 1.85 24.57
N GLN A 195 -7.13 2.29 24.60
CA GLN A 195 -6.51 2.97 23.45
C GLN A 195 -6.15 1.93 22.38
N LEU A 196 -7.05 1.79 21.41
CA LEU A 196 -6.82 0.90 20.27
C LEU A 196 -5.79 1.53 19.32
N PRO A 197 -4.96 0.72 18.66
CA PRO A 197 -4.10 1.22 17.59
C PRO A 197 -4.95 1.80 16.46
N ARG A 198 -4.50 2.90 15.84
CA ARG A 198 -5.22 3.49 14.71
C ARG A 198 -5.06 2.60 13.48
N MET A 199 -6.15 2.32 12.81
CA MET A 199 -6.17 1.47 11.64
C MET A 199 -6.98 2.12 10.53
N ILE A 200 -6.40 2.11 9.33
CA ILE A 200 -7.09 2.35 8.08
C ILE A 200 -7.00 1.08 7.24
N LEU A 201 -8.09 0.70 6.58
CA LEU A 201 -8.11 -0.38 5.62
C LEU A 201 -8.87 0.10 4.39
N CYS A 202 -8.32 -0.16 3.21
CA CYS A 202 -9.02 0.05 1.96
C CYS A 202 -9.12 -1.30 1.24
N THR A 203 -10.27 -1.58 0.63
CA THR A 203 -10.50 -2.78 -0.18
C THR A 203 -11.80 -2.60 -0.96
N GLY A 204 -12.10 -3.51 -1.89
CA GLY A 204 -13.37 -3.53 -2.62
C GLY A 204 -14.59 -3.66 -1.70
N GLU A 205 -15.67 -2.94 -2.02
CA GLU A 205 -16.90 -2.83 -1.21
C GLU A 205 -17.48 -4.18 -0.77
N ARG A 206 -17.42 -5.18 -1.66
CA ARG A 206 -17.98 -6.52 -1.45
C ARG A 206 -17.36 -7.25 -0.26
N MET A 207 -16.19 -6.80 0.20
CA MET A 207 -15.51 -7.36 1.36
C MET A 207 -16.02 -6.77 2.68
N GLN A 208 -16.91 -5.78 2.69
CA GLN A 208 -17.38 -5.07 3.87
C GLN A 208 -17.81 -6.00 5.01
N THR A 209 -18.73 -6.92 4.76
CA THR A 209 -19.23 -7.85 5.80
C THR A 209 -18.09 -8.66 6.42
N LEU A 210 -17.16 -9.13 5.60
CA LEU A 210 -15.99 -9.89 6.06
C LEU A 210 -15.03 -9.00 6.87
N VAL A 211 -14.67 -7.83 6.34
CA VAL A 211 -13.76 -6.86 6.97
C VAL A 211 -14.29 -6.44 8.34
N LEU A 212 -15.56 -6.03 8.44
CA LEU A 212 -16.17 -5.62 9.69
C LEU A 212 -16.20 -6.77 10.71
N ARG A 213 -16.39 -8.01 10.25
CA ARG A 213 -16.31 -9.21 11.11
C ARG A 213 -14.87 -9.47 11.59
N LEU A 214 -13.89 -9.45 10.69
CA LEU A 214 -12.48 -9.71 11.01
C LEU A 214 -11.96 -8.66 11.99
N TYR A 215 -12.23 -7.38 11.76
CA TYR A 215 -11.67 -6.29 12.56
C TYR A 215 -12.63 -5.77 13.64
N LYS A 216 -13.68 -6.53 13.99
CA LYS A 216 -14.65 -6.17 15.04
C LYS A 216 -13.98 -5.79 16.36
N SER A 217 -12.93 -6.51 16.76
CA SER A 217 -12.20 -6.24 18.00
C SER A 217 -11.39 -4.93 17.98
N LEU A 218 -11.11 -4.39 16.79
CA LEU A 218 -10.45 -3.09 16.62
C LEU A 218 -11.44 -1.94 16.41
N GLY A 219 -12.74 -2.22 16.39
CA GLY A 219 -13.78 -1.19 16.21
C GLY A 219 -13.82 -0.59 14.81
N LEU A 220 -13.35 -1.31 13.79
CA LEU A 220 -13.30 -0.83 12.42
C LEU A 220 -14.72 -0.61 11.86
N LYS A 221 -14.93 0.51 11.16
CA LYS A 221 -16.19 0.91 10.54
C LYS A 221 -15.94 1.46 9.13
N THR A 222 -16.94 1.38 8.27
CA THR A 222 -16.90 1.98 6.93
C THR A 222 -16.99 3.50 7.03
N THR A 223 -16.08 4.22 6.38
CA THR A 223 -16.12 5.69 6.27
C THR A 223 -16.90 6.12 5.02
N ASP A 224 -17.23 7.39 4.92
CA ASP A 224 -17.80 7.99 3.70
C ASP A 224 -16.72 8.42 2.68
N TYR A 225 -15.45 8.18 2.98
CA TYR A 225 -14.34 8.48 2.08
C TYR A 225 -14.21 7.43 0.97
N GLU A 226 -14.15 7.90 -0.27
CA GLU A 226 -14.02 7.06 -1.47
C GLU A 226 -12.58 7.14 -2.04
N PRO A 227 -11.75 6.10 -1.83
CA PRO A 227 -10.38 6.11 -2.34
C PRO A 227 -10.35 6.00 -3.87
N LYS A 228 -9.43 6.75 -4.50
CA LYS A 228 -9.24 6.78 -5.95
C LYS A 228 -7.90 6.17 -6.33
N HIS A 229 -7.84 5.58 -7.52
CA HIS A 229 -6.63 4.96 -8.09
C HIS A 229 -6.10 5.79 -9.26
N ALA A 230 -4.77 5.85 -9.41
CA ALA A 230 -4.09 6.70 -10.38
C ALA A 230 -4.50 6.39 -11.84
N ARG A 231 -4.69 5.11 -12.16
CA ARG A 231 -5.12 4.64 -13.49
C ARG A 231 -6.61 4.26 -13.57
N GLY A 232 -7.37 4.63 -12.52
CA GLY A 232 -8.74 4.17 -12.35
C GLY A 232 -8.81 2.68 -11.99
N LEU A 233 -9.92 2.28 -11.38
CA LEU A 233 -10.22 0.90 -11.06
C LEU A 233 -11.73 0.71 -11.21
N SER A 234 -12.15 -0.36 -11.89
CA SER A 234 -13.59 -0.60 -12.12
C SER A 234 -14.34 -1.10 -10.89
N ASN A 235 -13.62 -1.64 -9.90
CA ASN A 235 -14.22 -2.08 -8.65
C ASN A 235 -14.49 -0.88 -7.75
N GLU A 236 -15.68 -0.84 -7.15
CA GLU A 236 -15.98 0.10 -6.07
C GLU A 236 -15.17 -0.28 -4.83
N PHE A 237 -14.47 0.69 -4.25
CA PHE A 237 -13.63 0.53 -3.07
C PHE A 237 -14.17 1.35 -1.92
N TYR A 238 -14.09 0.77 -0.72
CA TYR A 238 -14.39 1.47 0.53
C TYR A 238 -13.13 1.70 1.34
N CYS A 239 -13.15 2.80 2.07
CA CYS A 239 -12.24 3.07 3.17
C CYS A 239 -12.93 2.69 4.49
N TYR A 240 -12.16 2.06 5.38
CA TYR A 240 -12.58 1.67 6.71
C TYR A 240 -11.58 2.21 7.71
N ALA A 241 -12.08 2.76 8.82
CA ALA A 241 -11.23 3.30 9.89
C ALA A 241 -11.83 2.96 11.25
N ASN A 242 -11.00 3.02 12.30
CA ASN A 242 -11.46 2.87 13.69
C ASN A 242 -11.36 4.16 14.52
N PHE A 243 -11.15 5.30 13.84
CA PHE A 243 -11.09 6.62 14.44
C PHE A 243 -11.81 7.65 13.56
N GLU A 244 -12.29 8.70 14.19
CA GLU A 244 -12.93 9.82 13.51
C GLU A 244 -11.86 10.77 12.95
N SER A 245 -12.17 11.39 11.82
CA SER A 245 -11.35 12.41 11.18
C SER A 245 -12.21 13.61 10.87
N GLU A 246 -11.61 14.80 10.78
CA GLU A 246 -12.30 15.98 10.24
C GLU A 246 -12.62 15.84 8.74
N ARG A 247 -11.97 14.89 8.06
CA ARG A 247 -12.06 14.71 6.61
C ARG A 247 -12.85 13.48 6.16
N TRP A 248 -13.39 12.70 7.10
CA TRP A 248 -14.38 11.65 6.80
C TRP A 248 -15.42 11.53 7.92
N GLY A 249 -16.63 11.16 7.54
CA GLY A 249 -17.67 10.66 8.42
C GLY A 249 -17.78 9.14 8.38
N TRP A 250 -18.73 8.61 9.15
CA TRP A 250 -19.12 7.20 9.06
C TRP A 250 -20.20 7.04 8.00
N ARG A 251 -20.03 6.09 7.08
CA ARG A 251 -21.09 5.76 6.11
C ARG A 251 -22.30 5.22 6.88
N VAL A 252 -23.47 5.81 6.64
CA VAL A 252 -24.72 5.33 7.21
C VAL A 252 -25.02 3.97 6.57
N GLN A 253 -25.21 2.94 7.38
CA GLN A 253 -25.66 1.64 6.87
C GLN A 253 -27.13 1.80 6.47
N GLU A 254 -27.43 1.66 5.18
CA GLU A 254 -28.80 1.40 4.76
C GLU A 254 -29.15 -0.02 5.21
N GLU A 255 -30.10 -0.14 6.14
CA GLU A 255 -30.62 -1.41 6.66
C GLU A 255 -31.43 -2.19 5.61
#